data_AF-A0A968XHG4-F1
#
_entry.id   AF-A0A968XHG4-F1
#
_cell.length_a   1.000
_cell.length_b   1.000
_cell.length_c   1.000
_cell.angle_alpha   90.00
_cell.angle_beta   90.00
_cell.angle_gamma   90.00
#
_symmetry.space_group_name_H-M   'P 1'
#
loop_
_entity.id
_entity.type
_entity.pdbx_description
1 polymer ?
#
loop_
_entity_poly.entity_id
_entity_poly.type
_entity_poly.pdbx_seq_one_letter_code
_entity_poly.pdbx_strand_id
1 'polypeptide(L)'
;MDFDNDRLLLARATLSDLVEALRLTHFDNSPVLFLTRLEAIRETAKIQRFDAVAEIAASFEDAMQRVIRRGGAESVIESYLEILREAIGCSNLDAVIAESLLASVAIRLRA
;
A
#
# COMPACT_ATOMS: atom_id res chain seq x y z
N MET A 1 8.21 -9.73 28.58
CA MET A 1 8.92 -8.73 27.75
C MET A 1 8.09 -8.64 26.48
N ASP A 2 7.12 -7.72 26.45
CA ASP A 2 6.02 -7.65 25.45
C ASP A 2 6.18 -6.42 24.51
N PHE A 3 7.22 -5.61 24.75
CA PHE A 3 7.44 -4.33 24.07
C PHE A 3 7.64 -4.46 22.55
N ASP A 4 8.26 -5.55 22.08
CA ASP A 4 8.44 -5.77 20.64
C ASP A 4 7.12 -6.10 19.94
N ASN A 5 6.23 -6.83 20.63
CA ASN A 5 4.90 -7.14 20.14
C ASN A 5 3.99 -5.90 20.17
N ASP A 6 4.00 -5.13 21.26
CA ASP A 6 3.28 -3.86 21.36
C ASP A 6 3.74 -2.86 20.28
N ARG A 7 5.05 -2.76 20.03
CA ARG A 7 5.59 -1.91 18.97
C ARG A 7 5.12 -2.34 17.59
N LEU A 8 5.09 -3.66 17.33
CA LEU A 8 4.60 -4.21 16.07
C LEU A 8 3.10 -3.95 15.88
N LEU A 9 2.30 -4.09 16.94
CA LEU A 9 0.87 -3.78 16.92
C LEU A 9 0.61 -2.29 16.66
N LEU A 10 1.36 -1.40 17.30
CA LEU A 10 1.27 0.04 17.07
C LEU A 10 1.67 0.44 15.64
N ALA A 11 2.71 -0.18 15.09
CA ALA A 11 3.12 0.05 13.71
C ALA A 11 2.03 -0.39 12.71
N ARG A 12 1.41 -1.54 12.95
CA ARG A 12 0.28 -2.05 12.14
C ARG A 12 -0.95 -1.15 12.21
N ALA A 13 -1.31 -0.70 13.41
CA ALA A 13 -2.43 0.22 13.60
C ALA A 13 -2.18 1.52 12.81
N THR A 14 -0.99 2.09 12.96
CA THR A 14 -0.59 3.31 12.24
C THR A 14 -0.66 3.14 10.72
N LEU A 15 -0.11 2.04 10.18
CA LEU A 15 -0.16 1.77 8.74
C LEU A 15 -1.60 1.53 8.25
N SER A 16 -2.43 0.86 9.05
CA SER A 16 -3.84 0.62 8.73
C SER A 16 -4.62 1.94 8.67
N ASP A 17 -4.39 2.85 9.61
CA ASP A 17 -5.01 4.17 9.63
C ASP A 17 -4.62 5.01 8.40
N LEU A 18 -3.35 4.95 7.99
CA LEU A 18 -2.89 5.63 6.78
C LEU A 18 -3.54 5.06 5.51
N VAL A 19 -3.67 3.73 5.41
CA VAL A 19 -4.33 3.06 4.27
C VAL A 19 -5.82 3.40 4.22
N GLU A 20 -6.51 3.42 5.36
CA GLU A 20 -7.92 3.81 5.40
C GLU A 20 -8.10 5.28 5.01
N ALA A 21 -7.21 6.16 5.48
CA ALA A 21 -7.26 7.57 5.10
C ALA A 21 -6.91 7.80 3.61
N LEU A 22 -6.06 6.96 3.01
CA LEU A 22 -5.83 6.94 1.56
C LEU A 22 -7.09 6.48 0.81
N ARG A 23 -7.76 5.42 1.27
CA ARG A 23 -9.01 4.92 0.68
C ARG A 23 -10.12 5.97 0.67
N LEU A 24 -10.25 6.73 1.76
CA LEU A 24 -11.22 7.83 1.86
C LEU A 24 -10.86 9.02 0.95
N THR A 25 -9.62 9.09 0.48
CA THR A 25 -9.18 10.13 -0.46
C THR A 25 -9.50 9.69 -1.88
N HIS A 26 -10.50 10.32 -2.49
CA HIS A 26 -10.82 10.05 -3.89
C HIS A 26 -9.75 10.66 -4.79
N PHE A 27 -9.09 9.82 -5.58
CA PHE A 27 -8.01 10.24 -6.48
C PHE A 27 -8.47 11.33 -7.44
N ASP A 28 -9.65 11.21 -8.04
CA ASP A 28 -10.17 12.18 -9.02
C ASP A 28 -10.44 13.56 -8.41
N ASN A 29 -10.76 13.62 -7.12
CA ASN A 29 -11.03 14.87 -6.41
C ASN A 29 -9.73 15.57 -5.98
N SER A 30 -8.71 14.81 -5.59
CA SER A 30 -7.44 15.37 -5.13
C SER A 30 -6.26 14.43 -5.40
N PRO A 31 -5.74 14.40 -6.65
CA PRO A 31 -4.62 13.53 -7.02
C PRO A 31 -3.35 13.77 -6.20
N VAL A 32 -3.06 15.04 -5.90
CA VAL A 32 -1.87 15.42 -5.12
C VAL A 32 -1.97 14.90 -3.69
N LEU A 33 -3.12 15.11 -3.02
CA LEU A 33 -3.33 14.62 -1.66
C LEU A 33 -3.26 13.09 -1.60
N PHE A 34 -3.82 12.42 -2.61
CA PHE A 34 -3.75 10.97 -2.73
C PHE A 34 -2.29 10.48 -2.79
N LEU A 35 -1.49 11.07 -3.69
CA LEU A 35 -0.08 10.70 -3.84
C LEU A 35 0.74 11.01 -2.58
N THR A 36 0.51 12.15 -1.92
CA THR A 36 1.16 12.49 -0.64
C THR A 36 0.82 11.48 0.46
N ARG A 37 -0.44 11.00 0.52
CA ARG A 37 -0.84 9.98 1.49
C ARG A 37 -0.21 8.62 1.17
N LEU A 38 -0.09 8.27 -0.10
CA LEU A 38 0.59 7.05 -0.54
C LEU A 38 2.08 7.07 -0.19
N GLU A 39 2.74 8.22 -0.41
CA GLU A 39 4.14 8.43 0.01
C GLU A 39 4.30 8.28 1.53
N ALA A 40 3.40 8.85 2.32
CA ALA A 40 3.42 8.73 3.79
C ALA A 40 3.32 7.26 4.26
N ILE A 41 2.52 6.42 3.58
CA ILE A 41 2.46 4.97 3.83
C ILE A 41 3.83 4.34 3.57
N ARG A 42 4.44 4.62 2.41
CA ARG A 42 5.74 4.08 2.02
C ARG A 42 6.85 4.45 3.01
N GLU A 43 6.91 5.71 3.43
CA GLU A 43 7.91 6.19 4.38
C GLU A 43 7.71 5.58 5.77
N THR A 44 6.46 5.55 6.25
CA THR A 44 6.13 4.95 7.55
C THR A 44 6.46 3.47 7.57
N ALA A 45 6.17 2.74 6.49
CA ALA A 45 6.50 1.32 6.36
C ALA A 45 8.01 1.08 6.43
N LYS A 46 8.83 1.91 5.78
CA LYS A 46 10.30 1.83 5.87
C LYS A 46 10.82 2.08 7.28
N ILE A 47 10.31 3.11 7.96
CA ILE A 47 10.69 3.44 9.34
C ILE A 47 10.38 2.28 10.29
N GLN A 48 9.21 1.65 10.11
CA GLN A 48 8.76 0.53 10.93
C GLN A 48 9.30 -0.84 10.48
N ARG A 49 10.12 -0.88 9.41
CA ARG A 49 10.69 -2.10 8.81
C ARG A 49 9.65 -3.09 8.25
N PHE A 50 8.54 -2.56 7.73
CA PHE A 50 7.55 -3.29 6.95
C PHE A 50 7.93 -3.24 5.47
N ASP A 51 9.05 -3.89 5.12
CA ASP A 51 9.70 -3.75 3.81
C ASP A 51 8.77 -4.13 2.65
N ALA A 52 7.98 -5.20 2.82
CA ALA A 52 6.99 -5.60 1.83
C ALA A 52 5.90 -4.53 1.59
N VAL A 53 5.42 -3.88 2.65
CA VAL A 53 4.41 -2.79 2.53
C VAL A 53 5.03 -1.59 1.81
N ALA A 54 6.30 -1.28 2.10
CA ALA A 54 7.02 -0.21 1.42
C ALA A 54 7.22 -0.50 -0.08
N GLU A 55 7.51 -1.75 -0.45
CA GLU A 55 7.66 -2.18 -1.84
C GLU A 55 6.34 -2.15 -2.62
N ILE A 56 5.27 -2.61 -1.99
CA ILE A 56 3.91 -2.54 -2.55
C ILE A 56 3.51 -1.07 -2.77
N ALA A 57 3.74 -0.20 -1.79
CA ALA A 57 3.42 1.23 -1.91
C ALA A 57 4.22 1.92 -3.02
N ALA A 58 5.52 1.61 -3.17
CA ALA A 58 6.33 2.11 -4.28
C ALA A 58 5.80 1.63 -5.65
N SER A 59 5.45 0.35 -5.75
CA SER A 59 4.85 -0.20 -6.97
C SER A 59 3.50 0.44 -7.30
N PHE A 60 2.73 0.81 -6.28
CA PHE A 60 1.47 1.52 -6.43
C PHE A 60 1.69 2.94 -6.95
N GLU A 61 2.66 3.69 -6.43
CA GLU A 61 3.04 5.02 -6.94
C GLU A 61 3.39 4.96 -8.44
N ASP A 62 4.21 3.98 -8.85
CA ASP A 62 4.59 3.76 -10.25
C ASP A 62 3.41 3.35 -11.13
N ALA A 63 2.47 2.56 -10.60
CA ALA A 63 1.23 2.23 -11.29
C ALA A 63 0.41 3.52 -11.51
N MET A 64 0.18 4.32 -10.47
CA MET A 64 -0.57 5.57 -10.52
C MET A 64 -0.03 6.55 -11.55
N GLN A 65 1.29 6.71 -11.65
CA GLN A 65 1.91 7.53 -12.70
C GLN A 65 1.54 7.08 -14.12
N ARG A 66 1.32 5.79 -14.34
CA ARG A 66 0.89 5.23 -15.64
C ARG A 66 -0.60 5.46 -15.89
N VAL A 67 -1.44 5.32 -14.87
CA VAL A 67 -2.90 5.47 -14.99
C VAL A 67 -3.32 6.93 -15.13
N ILE A 68 -2.62 7.87 -14.50
CA ILE A 68 -2.78 9.32 -14.70
C ILE A 68 -2.76 9.69 -16.19
N ARG A 69 -1.96 8.99 -16.99
CA ARG A 69 -1.80 9.26 -18.43
C ARG A 69 -2.84 8.57 -19.31
N ARG A 70 -3.52 7.54 -18.82
CA ARG A 70 -4.34 6.61 -19.65
C ARG A 70 -5.79 6.46 -19.19
N GLY A 71 -6.15 6.92 -18.00
CA GLY A 71 -7.43 6.64 -17.36
C GLY A 71 -7.50 5.23 -16.76
N GLY A 72 -8.52 4.96 -15.93
CA GLY A 72 -8.72 3.67 -15.26
C GLY A 72 -8.12 3.57 -13.85
N ALA A 73 -7.99 4.69 -13.14
CA ALA A 73 -7.32 4.75 -11.84
C ALA A 73 -8.04 3.93 -10.75
N GLU A 74 -9.37 3.84 -10.80
CA GLU A 74 -10.18 3.22 -9.76
C GLU A 74 -9.87 1.73 -9.53
N SER A 75 -9.82 0.92 -10.59
CA SER A 75 -9.53 -0.52 -10.47
C SER A 75 -8.10 -0.81 -9.99
N VAL A 76 -7.15 0.06 -10.38
CA VAL A 76 -5.76 0.04 -9.88
C VAL A 76 -5.74 0.37 -8.41
N ILE A 77 -6.44 1.43 -7.99
CA ILE A 77 -6.49 1.87 -6.61
C ILE A 77 -7.07 0.79 -5.71
N GLU A 78 -8.21 0.21 -6.08
CA GLU A 78 -8.84 -0.86 -5.29
C GLU A 78 -7.91 -2.07 -5.13
N SER A 79 -7.30 -2.53 -6.23
CA SER A 79 -6.41 -3.70 -6.22
C SER A 79 -5.20 -3.51 -5.31
N TYR A 80 -4.56 -2.33 -5.34
CA TYR A 80 -3.40 -2.05 -4.49
C TYR A 80 -3.79 -1.79 -3.03
N LEU A 81 -4.94 -1.18 -2.77
CA LEU A 81 -5.44 -0.98 -1.39
C LEU A 81 -5.72 -2.31 -0.68
N GLU A 82 -6.31 -3.29 -1.38
CA GLU A 82 -6.52 -4.63 -0.83
C GLU A 82 -5.21 -5.28 -0.40
N ILE A 83 -4.19 -5.20 -1.27
CA ILE A 83 -2.89 -5.83 -1.00
C ILE A 83 -2.11 -5.13 0.10
N LEU A 84 -2.19 -3.80 0.20
CA LEU A 84 -1.63 -3.08 1.35
C LEU A 84 -2.26 -3.56 2.66
N ARG A 85 -3.59 -3.75 2.68
CA ARG A 85 -4.30 -4.26 3.87
C ARG A 85 -3.88 -5.69 4.21
N GLU A 86 -3.77 -6.57 3.22
CA GLU A 86 -3.30 -7.94 3.42
C GLU A 86 -1.86 -7.97 3.97
N ALA A 87 -0.96 -7.19 3.35
CA ALA A 87 0.44 -7.11 3.74
C ALA A 87 0.65 -6.60 5.17
N ILE A 88 -0.13 -5.62 5.63
CA ILE A 88 -0.08 -5.10 7.00
C ILE A 88 -0.57 -6.15 8.03
N GLY A 89 -1.57 -6.95 7.66
CA GLY A 89 -2.13 -8.00 8.51
C GLY A 89 -1.20 -9.20 8.73
N CYS A 90 -0.32 -9.50 7.79
CA CYS A 90 0.63 -10.60 7.89
C CYS A 90 1.76 -10.32 8.88
N SER A 91 2.13 -11.33 9.69
CA SER A 91 3.17 -11.23 10.74
C SER A 91 4.60 -11.38 10.21
N ASN A 92 4.76 -12.09 9.10
CA ASN A 92 6.00 -12.19 8.34
C ASN A 92 5.62 -12.22 6.86
N LEU A 93 5.71 -11.08 6.19
CA LEU A 93 5.60 -11.03 4.74
C LEU A 93 7.01 -11.09 4.18
N ASP A 94 7.46 -12.29 3.79
CA ASP A 94 8.70 -12.44 3.03
C ASP A 94 8.58 -11.75 1.67
N ALA A 95 9.69 -11.28 1.12
CA ALA A 95 9.75 -10.60 -0.18
C ALA A 95 9.06 -11.41 -1.31
N VAL A 96 9.16 -12.74 -1.25
CA VAL A 96 8.49 -13.66 -2.21
C VAL A 96 6.96 -13.51 -2.20
N ILE A 97 6.37 -13.23 -1.03
CA ILE A 97 4.93 -13.04 -0.90
C ILE A 97 4.54 -11.66 -1.45
N ALA A 98 5.34 -10.63 -1.20
CA ALA A 98 5.13 -9.29 -1.78
C ALA A 98 5.16 -9.35 -3.33
N GLU A 99 6.15 -10.03 -3.90
CA GLU A 99 6.25 -10.29 -5.35
C GLU A 99 5.02 -11.03 -5.89
N SER A 100 4.56 -12.06 -5.16
CA SER A 100 3.38 -12.84 -5.56
C SER A 100 2.10 -12.00 -5.55
N LEU A 101 1.94 -11.14 -4.54
CA LEU A 101 0.80 -10.21 -4.45
C LEU A 101 0.85 -9.18 -5.59
N LEU A 102 2.02 -8.61 -5.88
CA LEU A 102 2.20 -7.69 -7.01
C LEU A 102 1.93 -8.37 -8.36
N ALA A 103 2.37 -9.62 -8.54
CA ALA A 103 2.08 -10.41 -9.73
C ALA A 103 0.58 -10.65 -9.91
N SER A 104 -0.14 -10.92 -8.82
CA SER A 104 -1.61 -11.05 -8.82
C SER A 104 -2.31 -9.76 -9.29
N VAL A 105 -1.85 -8.59 -8.85
CA VAL A 105 -2.37 -7.30 -9.38
C VAL A 105 -2.12 -7.18 -10.88
N ALA A 106 -0.91 -7.48 -11.32
CA ALA A 106 -0.55 -7.37 -12.73
C ALA A 106 -1.44 -8.26 -13.62
N ILE A 107 -1.91 -9.40 -13.11
CA ILE A 107 -2.89 -10.26 -13.79
C ILE A 107 -4.28 -9.59 -13.79
N ARG A 108 -4.77 -9.12 -12.64
CA ARG A 108 -6.09 -8.46 -12.52
C ARG A 108 -6.22 -7.21 -13.39
N LEU A 109 -5.13 -6.44 -13.52
CA LEU A 109 -5.08 -5.23 -14.33
C LEU A 109 -4.91 -5.47 -15.84
N ARG A 110 -4.66 -6.71 -16.26
CA ARG A 110 -4.59 -7.11 -17.68
C ARG A 110 -5.88 -7.77 -18.16
N ALA A 111 -6.80 -8.10 -17.26
CA ALA A 111 -8.14 -8.64 -17.56
C ALA A 111 -9.10 -7.51 -17.93
#